data_AF-A0A350NRB2-F1
#
_entry.id   AF-A0A350NRB2-F1
#
_cell.length_a   1.000
_cell.length_b   1.000
_cell.length_c   1.000
_cell.angle_alpha   90.00
_cell.angle_beta   90.00
_cell.angle_gamma   90.00
#
_symmetry.space_group_name_H-M   'P 1'
#
loop_
_entity.id
_entity.type
_entity.pdbx_description
1 polymer ?
#
loop_
_entity_poly.entity_id
_entity_poly.type
_entity_poly.pdbx_seq_one_letter_code
_entity_poly.pdbx_strand_id
1 'polypeptide(L)'
;HQQHYLSSIVERIPHYHSTWWDEVRTQKFIESLSELQNKRLRQLQRCQETQWRTAYRRTRNGKAVWEIRQDEIAGCLRTARGGSSKQALIETSHGKVYVRWLTPREYARLQGVPDTFHIDHVKDSQAYFGFGDAVCLPVIRWIAKHYLLPALAENRIRRLPDGSPR
;
A
#
# COMPACT_ATOMS: atom_id res chain seq x y z
N HIS A 1 -16.91 -5.35 11.01
CA HIS A 1 -16.03 -4.79 9.97
C HIS A 1 -14.73 -4.34 10.63
N GLN A 2 -13.61 -5.03 10.40
CA GLN A 2 -12.30 -4.53 10.83
C GLN A 2 -11.90 -3.41 9.87
N GLN A 3 -11.74 -2.19 10.39
CA GLN A 3 -11.25 -1.07 9.60
C GLN A 3 -9.72 -1.15 9.61
N HIS A 4 -9.14 -1.44 8.45
CA HIS A 4 -7.68 -1.55 8.30
C HIS A 4 -7.08 -0.17 8.10
N TYR A 5 -6.66 0.46 9.20
CA TYR A 5 -5.94 1.73 9.17
C TYR A 5 -4.46 1.53 8.83
N LEU A 6 -3.82 2.54 8.24
CA LEU A 6 -2.38 2.53 7.94
C LEU A 6 -1.52 2.14 9.15
N SER A 7 -1.90 2.60 10.35
CA SER A 7 -1.20 2.28 11.60
C SER A 7 -1.04 0.77 11.85
N SER A 8 -1.97 -0.06 11.36
CA SER A 8 -1.97 -1.52 11.52
C SER A 8 -1.14 -2.27 10.48
N ILE A 9 -0.81 -1.63 9.35
CA ILE A 9 -0.05 -2.28 8.26
C ILE A 9 1.41 -1.83 8.23
N VAL A 10 1.71 -0.62 8.69
CA VAL A 10 3.02 -0.01 8.53
C VAL A 10 4.05 -0.61 9.50
N GLU A 11 5.24 -0.89 8.99
CA GLU A 11 6.37 -1.38 9.76
C GLU A 11 6.90 -0.28 10.68
N ARG A 12 7.21 -0.67 11.92
CA ARG A 12 7.81 0.20 12.94
C ARG A 12 9.33 0.22 12.75
N ILE A 13 9.76 1.00 11.77
CA ILE A 13 11.18 1.12 11.41
C ILE A 13 11.78 2.33 12.15
N PRO A 14 12.89 2.17 12.91
CA PRO A 14 13.53 3.29 13.59
C PRO A 14 13.93 4.42 12.63
N HIS A 15 13.79 5.68 13.07
CA HIS A 15 14.01 6.85 12.20
C HIS A 15 15.45 7.01 11.68
N TYR A 16 16.44 6.36 12.32
CA TYR A 16 17.83 6.35 11.86
C TYR A 16 18.10 5.34 10.72
N HIS A 17 17.12 4.50 10.37
CA HIS A 17 17.28 3.50 9.32
C HIS A 17 17.26 4.14 7.92
N SER A 18 18.10 3.65 7.00
CA SER A 18 18.30 4.21 5.66
C SER A 18 17.09 4.11 4.71
N THR A 19 16.03 3.40 5.10
CA THR A 19 14.75 3.40 4.39
C THR A 19 14.05 4.74 4.44
N TRP A 20 14.26 5.50 5.51
CA TRP A 20 13.77 6.86 5.64
C TRP A 20 14.55 7.78 4.71
N TRP A 21 13.84 8.71 4.08
CA TRP A 21 14.48 9.71 3.24
C TRP A 21 15.32 10.64 4.12
N ASP A 22 16.49 11.00 3.62
CA ASP A 22 17.30 12.04 4.23
C ASP A 22 16.57 13.39 4.26
N GLU A 23 17.13 14.33 5.01
CA GLU A 23 16.55 15.67 5.19
C GLU A 23 16.42 16.42 3.87
N VAL A 24 17.42 16.32 2.98
CA VAL A 24 17.43 17.00 1.67
C VAL A 24 16.26 16.51 0.80
N ARG A 25 16.03 15.21 0.75
CA ARG A 25 14.96 14.59 -0.02
C ARG A 25 13.60 14.85 0.60
N THR A 26 13.51 14.83 1.93
CA THR A 26 12.28 15.17 2.66
C THR A 26 11.89 16.63 2.42
N GLN A 27 12.87 17.53 2.42
CA GLN A 27 12.66 18.95 2.12
C GLN A 27 12.16 19.15 0.68
N LYS A 28 12.77 18.49 -0.31
CA LYS A 28 12.27 18.51 -1.71
C LYS A 28 10.85 17.97 -1.84
N PHE A 29 10.47 16.98 -1.02
CA PHE A 29 9.10 16.49 -0.96
C PHE A 29 8.15 17.59 -0.48
N ILE A 30 8.45 18.24 0.64
CA ILE A 30 7.65 19.32 1.23
C ILE A 30 7.52 20.51 0.28
N GLU A 31 8.61 20.94 -0.35
CA GLU A 31 8.64 22.07 -1.29
C GLU A 31 7.80 21.83 -2.54
N SER A 32 7.62 20.56 -2.93
CA SER A 32 6.79 20.22 -4.08
C SER A 32 5.28 20.21 -3.79
N LEU A 33 4.89 20.28 -2.50
CA LEU A 33 3.48 20.25 -2.09
C LEU A 33 2.79 21.57 -2.49
N SER A 34 1.57 21.47 -3.00
CA SER A 34 0.73 22.65 -3.17
C SER A 34 0.39 23.28 -1.82
N GLU A 35 -0.09 24.54 -1.81
CA GLU A 35 -0.49 25.23 -0.59
C GLU A 35 -1.52 24.42 0.22
N LEU A 36 -2.49 23.81 -0.47
CA LEU A 36 -3.50 22.94 0.15
C LEU A 36 -2.87 21.72 0.84
N GLN A 37 -1.90 21.07 0.18
CA GLN A 37 -1.22 19.90 0.72
C GLN A 37 -0.29 20.27 1.89
N ASN A 38 0.37 21.42 1.81
CA ASN A 38 1.16 21.97 2.91
C ASN A 38 0.29 22.29 4.14
N LYS A 39 -0.89 22.89 3.95
CA LYS A 39 -1.85 23.13 5.03
C LYS A 39 -2.26 21.81 5.71
N ARG A 40 -2.52 20.76 4.93
CA ARG A 40 -2.81 19.42 5.48
C ARG A 40 -1.64 18.83 6.26
N LEU A 41 -0.43 18.86 5.72
CA LEU A 41 0.75 18.35 6.42
C LEU A 41 0.94 19.06 7.78
N ARG A 42 0.79 20.38 7.81
CA ARG A 42 0.87 21.16 9.05
C ARG A 42 -0.20 20.80 10.07
N GLN A 43 -1.41 20.44 9.63
CA GLN A 43 -2.45 19.94 10.54
C GLN A 43 -2.04 18.60 11.16
N LEU A 44 -1.50 17.68 10.37
CA LEU A 44 -1.02 16.38 10.87
C LEU A 44 0.13 16.55 11.87
N GLN A 45 1.07 17.48 11.62
CA GLN A 45 2.17 17.77 12.53
C GLN A 45 1.74 18.35 13.89
N ARG A 46 0.55 18.96 13.97
CA ARG A 46 0.03 19.51 15.24
C ARG A 46 -0.55 18.42 16.15
N CYS A 47 -0.81 17.23 15.63
CA CYS A 47 -1.24 16.10 16.44
C CYS A 47 -0.09 15.63 17.34
N GLN A 48 -0.40 15.33 18.60
CA GLN A 48 0.57 14.77 19.54
C GLN A 48 0.84 13.28 19.27
N GLU A 49 -0.15 12.58 18.72
CA GLU A 49 -0.04 11.17 18.35
C GLU A 49 0.58 11.01 16.96
N THR A 50 1.28 9.90 16.77
CA THR A 50 1.84 9.54 15.45
C THR A 50 0.73 9.32 14.43
N GLN A 51 0.76 10.10 13.36
CA GLN A 51 -0.18 9.98 12.23
C GLN A 51 0.52 9.40 11.01
N TRP A 52 -0.26 8.67 10.21
CA TRP A 52 0.22 8.01 8.98
C TRP A 52 -0.62 8.42 7.79
N ARG A 53 0.01 8.89 6.71
CA ARG A 53 -0.66 9.14 5.43
C ARG A 53 0.15 8.58 4.29
N THR A 54 -0.51 8.16 3.21
CA THR A 54 0.20 7.91 1.95
C THR A 54 0.20 9.15 1.07
N ALA A 55 1.22 9.24 0.23
CA ALA A 55 1.33 10.25 -0.81
C ALA A 55 1.76 9.63 -2.14
N TYR A 56 1.37 10.28 -3.22
CA TYR A 56 1.66 9.84 -4.57
C TYR A 56 2.21 11.00 -5.40
N ARG A 57 3.13 10.67 -6.31
CA ARG A 57 3.75 11.63 -7.21
C ARG A 57 2.84 11.87 -8.41
N ARG A 58 2.50 13.12 -8.72
CA ARG A 58 1.72 13.53 -9.90
C ARG A 58 2.49 14.56 -10.71
N THR A 59 2.14 14.67 -11.98
CA THR A 59 2.55 15.81 -12.81
C THR A 59 1.40 16.81 -12.85
N ARG A 60 1.70 18.06 -12.49
CA ARG A 60 0.78 19.21 -12.58
C ARG A 60 1.51 20.32 -13.32
N ASN A 61 0.91 20.84 -14.39
CA ASN A 61 1.51 21.92 -15.18
C ASN A 61 2.97 21.63 -15.59
N GLY A 62 3.24 20.40 -16.04
CA GLY A 62 4.58 19.95 -16.43
C GLY A 62 5.58 19.70 -15.28
N LYS A 63 5.21 20.00 -14.03
CA LYS A 63 6.07 19.81 -12.84
C LYS A 63 5.63 18.60 -12.03
N ALA A 64 6.60 17.84 -11.55
CA ALA A 64 6.34 16.72 -10.63
C ALA A 64 6.10 17.25 -9.21
N VAL A 65 4.95 16.92 -8.64
CA VAL A 65 4.50 17.34 -7.30
C VAL A 65 4.06 16.11 -6.50
N TRP A 66 4.02 16.26 -5.18
CA TRP A 66 3.47 15.27 -4.27
C TRP A 66 2.07 15.67 -3.81
N GLU A 67 1.18 14.69 -3.72
CA GLU A 67 -0.17 14.86 -3.19
C GLU A 67 -0.39 13.87 -2.04
N ILE A 68 -0.74 14.39 -0.86
CA ILE A 68 -1.01 13.63 0.37
C ILE A 68 -2.48 13.24 0.39
N ARG A 69 -2.77 11.99 0.75
CA ARG A 69 -4.13 11.52 1.00
C ARG A 69 -4.70 12.16 2.27
N GLN A 70 -5.99 12.43 2.26
CA GLN A 70 -6.68 13.02 3.41
C GLN A 70 -6.98 11.97 4.49
N ASP A 71 -7.22 10.73 4.07
CA ASP A 71 -7.60 9.60 4.92
C ASP A 71 -6.40 8.71 5.29
N GLU A 72 -6.62 7.81 6.25
CA GLU A 72 -5.63 6.83 6.72
C GLU A 72 -5.65 5.53 5.93
N ILE A 73 -6.02 5.61 4.65
CA ILE A 73 -6.18 4.47 3.75
C ILE A 73 -5.16 4.63 2.63
N ALA A 74 -4.53 3.54 2.21
CA ALA A 74 -3.64 3.58 1.07
C ALA A 74 -4.42 3.83 -0.24
N GLY A 75 -3.78 4.49 -1.21
CA GLY A 75 -4.33 4.54 -2.57
C GLY A 75 -4.24 3.16 -3.23
N CYS A 76 -4.84 3.02 -4.41
CA CYS A 76 -4.68 1.80 -5.20
C CYS A 76 -3.19 1.55 -5.47
N LEU A 77 -2.72 0.34 -5.16
CA LEU A 77 -1.40 -0.10 -5.57
C LEU A 77 -1.37 -0.21 -7.10
N ARG A 78 -0.20 0.04 -7.67
CA ARG A 78 0.03 -0.04 -9.11
C ARG A 78 1.29 -0.84 -9.34
N THR A 79 1.33 -1.57 -10.43
CA THR A 79 2.51 -2.26 -10.93
C THR A 79 3.68 -1.27 -11.03
N ALA A 80 4.70 -1.46 -10.20
CA ALA A 80 5.81 -0.53 -10.10
C ALA A 80 6.69 -0.59 -11.35
N ARG A 81 6.57 0.42 -12.23
CA ARG A 81 7.46 0.63 -13.39
C ARG A 81 8.45 1.79 -13.18
N GLY A 82 8.34 2.49 -12.05
CA GLY A 82 9.19 3.63 -11.69
C GLY A 82 8.74 4.31 -10.39
N GLY A 83 9.38 5.43 -10.03
CA GLY A 83 9.08 6.12 -8.76
C GLY A 83 7.62 6.62 -8.63
N SER A 84 6.99 7.02 -9.73
CA SER A 84 5.62 7.55 -9.71
C SER A 84 4.53 6.48 -9.54
N SER A 85 4.87 5.20 -9.68
CA SER A 85 3.95 4.08 -9.41
C SER A 85 4.03 3.58 -7.96
N LYS A 86 5.01 4.07 -7.19
CA LYS A 86 5.14 3.76 -5.77
C LYS A 86 4.43 4.80 -4.90
N GLN A 87 3.94 4.35 -3.75
CA GLN A 87 3.38 5.22 -2.72
C GLN A 87 4.43 5.55 -1.67
N ALA A 88 4.55 6.82 -1.31
CA ALA A 88 5.30 7.25 -0.15
C ALA A 88 4.42 7.11 1.09
N LEU A 89 5.02 6.71 2.21
CA LEU A 89 4.46 6.80 3.53
C LEU A 89 5.01 8.06 4.20
N ILE A 90 4.11 8.81 4.84
CA ILE A 90 4.42 9.96 5.67
C ILE A 90 4.05 9.57 7.09
N GLU A 91 5.02 9.68 7.98
CA GLU A 91 4.82 9.65 9.41
C GLU A 91 4.96 11.08 9.94
N THR A 92 3.98 11.56 10.69
CA THR A 92 4.14 12.78 11.48
C THR A 92 4.07 12.43 12.95
N SER A 93 5.14 12.72 13.69
CA SER A 93 5.25 12.41 15.11
C SER A 93 5.96 13.55 15.83
N HIS A 94 5.36 14.06 16.91
CA HIS A 94 5.92 15.15 17.73
C HIS A 94 6.39 16.36 16.89
N GLY A 95 5.57 16.80 15.93
CA GLY A 95 5.89 17.93 15.04
C GLY A 95 6.90 17.63 13.93
N LYS A 96 7.55 16.47 13.93
CA LYS A 96 8.49 16.05 12.88
C LYS A 96 7.77 15.32 11.75
N VAL A 97 8.38 15.33 10.57
CA VAL A 97 7.89 14.65 9.37
C VAL A 97 8.95 13.69 8.89
N TYR A 98 8.59 12.42 8.74
CA TYR A 98 9.42 11.39 8.17
C TYR A 98 8.73 10.84 6.93
N VAL A 99 9.50 10.69 5.85
CA VAL A 99 8.96 10.20 4.59
C VAL A 99 9.80 9.03 4.10
N ARG A 100 9.15 7.98 3.63
CA ARG A 100 9.79 6.86 2.95
C ARG A 100 8.89 6.27 1.90
N TRP A 101 9.40 5.32 1.12
CA TRP A 101 8.50 4.45 0.38
C TRP A 101 7.83 3.48 1.34
N LEU A 102 6.58 3.10 1.04
CA LEU A 102 6.04 1.86 1.61
C LEU A 102 6.95 0.69 1.20
N THR A 103 7.19 -0.25 2.12
CA THR A 103 8.04 -1.42 1.91
C THR A 103 7.32 -2.52 1.13
N PRO A 104 8.04 -3.53 0.60
CA PRO A 104 7.39 -4.69 0.00
C PRO A 104 6.46 -5.44 0.95
N ARG A 105 6.83 -5.53 2.24
CA ARG A 105 5.99 -6.13 3.29
C ARG A 105 4.70 -5.35 3.47
N GLU A 106 4.75 -4.03 3.49
CA GLU A 106 3.55 -3.20 3.62
C GLU A 106 2.65 -3.29 2.39
N TYR A 107 3.23 -3.41 1.19
CA TYR A 107 2.49 -3.73 -0.05
C TYR A 107 1.77 -5.09 0.07
N ALA A 108 2.44 -6.10 0.59
CA ALA A 108 1.85 -7.42 0.82
C ALA A 108 0.67 -7.34 1.82
N ARG A 109 0.85 -6.63 2.95
CA ARG A 109 -0.19 -6.43 3.96
C ARG A 109 -1.40 -5.66 3.39
N LEU A 110 -1.18 -4.68 2.53
CA LEU A 110 -2.25 -3.96 1.81
C LEU A 110 -3.07 -4.89 0.91
N GLN A 111 -2.45 -5.92 0.34
CA GLN A 111 -3.14 -6.97 -0.41
C GLN A 111 -3.76 -8.04 0.50
N GLY A 112 -3.63 -7.91 1.83
CA GLY A 112 -4.11 -8.87 2.83
C GLY A 112 -3.27 -10.14 2.94
N VAL A 113 -2.03 -10.12 2.44
CA VAL A 113 -1.09 -11.24 2.54
C VAL A 113 -0.51 -11.30 3.96
N PRO A 114 -0.50 -12.48 4.62
CA PRO A 114 0.02 -12.61 5.97
C PRO A 114 1.54 -12.45 6.03
N ASP A 115 2.04 -12.09 7.21
CA ASP A 115 3.48 -11.93 7.48
C ASP A 115 4.27 -13.24 7.34
N THR A 116 3.59 -14.39 7.47
CA THR A 116 4.16 -15.72 7.23
C THR A 116 4.48 -16.01 5.77
N PHE A 117 4.00 -15.21 4.82
CA PHE A 117 4.37 -15.35 3.41
C PHE A 117 5.77 -14.78 3.18
N HIS A 118 6.71 -15.63 2.78
CA HIS A 118 8.10 -15.24 2.52
C HIS A 118 8.22 -14.34 1.29
N ILE A 119 8.87 -13.18 1.43
CA ILE A 119 9.11 -12.20 0.35
C ILE A 119 10.59 -11.84 0.19
N ASP A 120 11.42 -12.36 1.07
CA ASP A 120 12.87 -12.16 1.20
C ASP A 120 13.69 -12.85 0.11
N HIS A 121 13.12 -13.87 -0.53
CA HIS A 121 13.76 -14.60 -1.63
C HIS A 121 13.68 -13.87 -2.99
N VAL A 122 13.01 -12.70 -3.07
CA VAL A 122 12.91 -11.89 -4.29
C VAL A 122 13.45 -10.49 -4.06
N LYS A 123 13.85 -9.81 -5.14
CA LYS A 123 14.25 -8.41 -5.06
C LYS A 123 13.04 -7.54 -4.76
N ASP A 124 13.24 -6.46 -4.00
CA ASP A 124 12.22 -5.44 -3.72
C ASP A 124 11.46 -4.99 -4.97
N SER A 125 12.15 -4.75 -6.08
CA SER A 125 11.53 -4.35 -7.35
C SER A 125 10.54 -5.39 -7.88
N GLN A 126 10.85 -6.68 -7.75
CA GLN A 126 9.96 -7.78 -8.14
C GLN A 126 8.77 -7.87 -7.19
N ALA A 127 9.00 -7.71 -5.88
CA ALA A 127 7.92 -7.69 -4.91
C ALA A 127 6.95 -6.51 -5.13
N TYR A 128 7.47 -5.30 -5.37
CA TYR A 128 6.63 -4.14 -5.72
C TYR A 128 5.85 -4.36 -7.01
N PHE A 129 6.47 -4.96 -8.02
CA PHE A 129 5.79 -5.30 -9.27
C PHE A 129 4.66 -6.31 -9.00
N GLY A 130 4.97 -7.43 -8.35
CA GLY A 130 4.02 -8.50 -8.05
C GLY A 130 2.85 -8.03 -7.20
N PHE A 131 3.10 -7.38 -6.07
CA PHE A 131 2.02 -6.87 -5.21
C PHE A 131 1.29 -5.68 -5.81
N GLY A 132 1.93 -4.92 -6.71
CA GLY A 132 1.27 -3.84 -7.45
C GLY A 132 0.29 -4.32 -8.52
N ASP A 133 0.48 -5.54 -9.02
CA ASP A 133 -0.37 -6.20 -10.02
C ASP A 133 -1.33 -7.25 -9.40
N ALA A 134 -1.10 -7.59 -8.12
CA ALA A 134 -1.88 -8.57 -7.40
C ALA A 134 -3.32 -8.10 -7.10
N VAL A 135 -4.16 -9.10 -6.84
CA VAL A 135 -5.53 -8.94 -6.36
C VAL A 135 -5.61 -9.10 -4.85
N CYS A 136 -6.56 -8.39 -4.23
CA CYS A 136 -6.75 -8.38 -2.78
C CYS A 136 -7.17 -9.77 -2.26
N LEU A 137 -6.32 -10.39 -1.45
CA LEU A 137 -6.47 -11.77 -0.97
C LEU A 137 -7.80 -12.01 -0.22
N PRO A 138 -8.25 -11.14 0.70
CA PRO A 138 -9.57 -11.28 1.33
C PRO A 138 -10.73 -11.36 0.34
N VAL A 139 -10.68 -10.57 -0.74
CA VAL A 139 -11.74 -10.55 -1.77
C VAL A 139 -11.73 -11.86 -2.53
N ILE A 140 -10.56 -12.33 -2.97
CA ILE A 140 -10.44 -13.61 -3.69
C ILE A 140 -10.86 -14.79 -2.81
N ARG A 141 -10.49 -14.79 -1.53
CA ARG A 141 -10.93 -15.84 -0.57
C ARG A 141 -12.44 -15.87 -0.45
N TRP A 142 -13.09 -14.72 -0.38
CA TRP A 142 -14.54 -14.63 -0.32
C TRP A 142 -15.19 -15.14 -1.62
N ILE A 143 -14.73 -14.67 -2.79
CA ILE A 143 -15.23 -15.13 -4.10
C ILE A 143 -15.05 -16.64 -4.26
N ALA A 144 -13.88 -17.17 -3.88
CA ALA A 144 -13.59 -18.59 -3.96
C ALA A 144 -14.56 -19.41 -3.10
N LYS A 145 -14.76 -19.00 -1.84
CA LYS A 145 -15.66 -19.67 -0.90
C LYS A 145 -17.11 -19.66 -1.35
N HIS A 146 -17.59 -18.54 -1.88
CA HIS A 146 -19.01 -18.31 -2.12
C HIS A 146 -19.48 -18.59 -3.55
N TYR A 147 -18.57 -18.58 -4.54
CA TYR A 147 -18.93 -18.76 -5.95
C TYR A 147 -18.15 -19.88 -6.61
N LEU A 148 -16.82 -19.88 -6.51
CA LEU A 148 -16.00 -20.83 -7.27
C LEU A 148 -16.13 -22.26 -6.74
N LEU A 149 -15.98 -22.46 -5.43
CA LEU A 149 -16.05 -23.79 -4.82
C LEU A 149 -17.46 -24.41 -4.97
N PRO A 150 -18.57 -23.69 -4.73
CA PRO A 150 -19.92 -24.23 -5.01
C PRO A 150 -20.12 -24.62 -6.48
N ALA A 151 -19.77 -23.75 -7.44
CA ALA A 151 -19.95 -24.02 -8.86
C ALA A 151 -19.13 -25.24 -9.35
N LEU A 152 -17.95 -25.47 -8.77
CA LEU A 152 -17.13 -26.65 -9.06
C LEU A 152 -17.72 -27.93 -8.44
N ALA A 153 -18.37 -27.83 -7.28
CA ALA A 153 -19.04 -28.96 -6.65
C ALA A 153 -20.27 -29.39 -7.47
N GLU A 154 -21.09 -28.44 -7.91
CA GLU A 154 -22.25 -28.71 -8.78
C GLU A 154 -21.85 -29.34 -10.11
N ASN A 155 -20.79 -28.83 -10.75
CA ASN A 155 -20.28 -29.41 -12.00
C ASN A 155 -19.73 -30.83 -11.82
N ARG A 156 -19.15 -31.16 -10.66
CA ARG A 156 -18.76 -32.54 -10.35
C ARG A 156 -19.95 -33.47 -10.17
N ILE A 157 -21.06 -32.99 -9.60
CA ILE A 157 -22.29 -33.79 -9.44
C ILE A 157 -22.96 -34.06 -10.79
N ARG A 158 -22.85 -33.12 -11.74
CA ARG A 158 -23.37 -33.26 -13.12
C ARG A 158 -22.53 -34.18 -14.01
N ARG A 159 -21.33 -34.58 -13.59
CA ARG A 159 -20.54 -35.60 -14.28
C ARG A 159 -20.62 -36.92 -13.51
N LEU A 160 -20.75 -38.04 -14.21
CA LEU A 160 -20.67 -39.36 -13.59
C LEU A 160 -19.24 -39.60 -13.05
N PRO A 161 -19.02 -40.60 -12.17
CA PRO A 161 -17.69 -40.90 -11.62
C PRO A 161 -16.60 -41.16 -12.67
N ASP A 162 -16.99 -41.51 -13.90
CA ASP A 162 -16.10 -41.72 -15.05
C ASP A 162 -15.83 -40.44 -15.88
N GLY A 163 -16.39 -39.28 -15.48
CA GLY A 163 -16.18 -37.99 -16.13
C GLY A 163 -17.12 -37.67 -17.30
N SER A 164 -18.04 -38.57 -17.66
CA SER A 164 -19.05 -38.33 -18.71
C SER A 164 -20.14 -37.35 -18.22
N PRO A 165 -20.67 -36.47 -19.09
CA PRO A 165 -21.82 -35.63 -18.74
C PRO A 165 -23.06 -36.51 -18.49
N ARG A 166 -23.86 -36.17 -17.46
CA ARG A 166 -25.19 -36.77 -17.26
C ARG A 166 -26.14 -36.46 -18.40
#